data_AF-A0A142XMK5-F1
#
_entry.id   AF-A0A142XMK5-F1
#
_cell.length_a   1.000
_cell.length_b   1.000
_cell.length_c   1.000
_cell.angle_alpha   90.00
_cell.angle_beta   90.00
_cell.angle_gamma   90.00
#
_symmetry.space_group_name_H-M   'P 1'
#
loop_
_entity.id
_entity.type
_entity.pdbx_description
1 polymer ?
#
loop_
_entity_poly.entity_id
_entity_poly.type
_entity_poly.pdbx_seq_one_letter_code
_entity_poly.pdbx_strand_id
1 'polypeptide(L)' 'MNAAAIIELCVRPWFASVTHLYLHDLQITDAVAMALLDSPHTGRLRVLQFRASELSPATERVFWSRFPVPS' A
#
# COMPACT_ATOMS: atom_id res chain seq x y z
N MET A 1 -9.69 5.15 9.39
CA MET A 1 -8.94 6.04 8.47
C MET A 1 -9.56 5.85 7.09
N ASN A 2 -9.73 6.89 6.27
CA ASN A 2 -10.30 6.75 4.92
C ASN A 2 -9.19 6.56 3.87
N ALA A 3 -9.54 6.06 2.68
CA ALA A 3 -8.60 5.81 1.58
C ALA A 3 -7.74 7.05 1.23
N ALA A 4 -8.36 8.24 1.23
CA ALA A 4 -7.69 9.50 0.92
C ALA A 4 -6.53 9.82 1.88
N ALA A 5 -6.70 9.55 3.18
CA ALA A 5 -5.64 9.77 4.15
C ALA A 5 -4.42 8.90 3.84
N ILE A 6 -4.60 7.62 3.47
CA ILE A 6 -3.50 6.71 3.12
C ILE A 6 -2.72 7.26 1.92
N ILE A 7 -3.43 7.71 0.88
CA ILE A 7 -2.82 8.31 -0.31
C ILE A 7 -1.97 9.50 0.08
N GLU A 8 -2.47 10.38 0.97
CA GLU A 8 -1.73 11.54 1.43
C GLU A 8 -0.44 11.15 2.17
N LEU A 9 -0.47 10.11 3.01
CA LEU A 9 0.73 9.61 3.70
C LEU A 9 1.81 9.15 2.70
N CYS A 10 1.40 8.52 1.59
CA CYS A 10 2.31 7.99 0.58
C CYS A 10 3.14 9.07 -0.13
N VAL A 11 2.69 10.33 -0.12
CA VAL A 11 3.40 11.47 -0.72
C VAL A 11 4.30 12.19 0.30
N ARG A 12 4.21 11.87 1.58
CA ARG A 12 5.00 12.56 2.61
C ARG A 12 6.44 12.04 2.63
N PRO A 13 7.45 12.92 2.79
CA PRO A 13 8.86 12.50 2.80
C PRO A 13 9.20 11.50 3.90
N TRP A 14 8.53 11.58 5.05
CA TRP A 14 8.75 10.66 6.16
C TRP A 14 8.28 9.23 5.84
N PHE A 15 7.43 9.04 4.82
CA PHE A 15 7.02 7.70 4.39
C PHE A 15 8.22 6.87 3.89
N ALA A 16 9.31 7.53 3.49
CA ALA A 16 10.54 6.88 3.06
C ALA A 16 11.25 6.09 4.17
N SER A 17 10.93 6.34 5.45
CA SER A 17 11.47 5.56 6.57
C SER A 17 10.59 4.38 6.99
N VAL A 18 9.37 4.29 6.46
CA VAL A 18 8.41 3.26 6.85
C VAL A 18 8.83 1.92 6.27
N THR A 19 9.06 0.97 7.17
CA THR A 19 9.45 -0.42 6.83
C THR A 19 8.30 -1.40 7.00
N HIS A 20 7.38 -1.11 7.93
CA HIS A 20 6.22 -1.95 8.25
C HIS A 20 4.97 -1.09 8.23
N LEU A 21 3.98 -1.47 7.43
CA LEU A 21 2.70 -0.79 7.32
C LEU A 21 1.56 -1.81 7.45
N TYR A 22 0.71 -1.58 8.43
CA TYR A 22 -0.42 -2.45 8.77
C TYR A 22 -1.72 -1.67 8.56
N LEU A 23 -2.57 -2.13 7.64
CA LEU A 23 -3.82 -1.48 7.21
C LEU A 23 -5.02 -2.46 7.28
N HIS A 24 -4.99 -3.42 8.21
CA HIS A 24 -5.93 -4.56 8.27
C HIS A 24 -7.40 -4.21 8.43
N ASP A 25 -7.70 -3.04 9.01
CA ASP A 25 -9.06 -2.56 9.25
C ASP A 25 -9.43 -1.38 8.34
N LEU A 26 -8.70 -1.21 7.24
CA LEU A 26 -8.95 -0.17 6.25
C LEU A 26 -9.40 -0.79 4.93
N GLN A 27 -10.42 -0.19 4.32
CA GLN A 27 -10.79 -0.49 2.94
C GLN A 27 -9.66 -0.03 2.02
N ILE A 28 -8.87 -0.98 1.54
CA ILE A 28 -7.90 -0.76 0.47
C ILE A 28 -8.62 -0.99 -0.85
N THR A 29 -8.88 0.12 -1.55
CA THR A 29 -9.41 0.13 -2.91
C THR A 29 -8.27 0.17 -3.91
N ASP A 30 -8.57 -0.08 -5.19
CA ASP A 30 -7.59 0.03 -6.29
C ASP A 30 -6.84 1.36 -6.29
N ALA A 31 -7.52 2.48 -6.00
CA ALA A 31 -6.90 3.80 -5.90
C ALA A 31 -5.77 3.88 -4.84
N VAL A 32 -5.97 3.24 -3.68
CA VAL A 32 -4.97 3.23 -2.59
C VAL A 32 -3.79 2.33 -2.97
N ALA A 33 -4.08 1.17 -3.56
CA ALA A 33 -3.06 0.26 -4.06
C ALA A 33 -2.18 0.93 -5.13
N MET A 34 -2.78 1.65 -6.08
CA MET A 34 -2.05 2.41 -7.08
C MET A 34 -1.21 3.53 -6.46
N ALA A 35 -1.73 4.27 -5.47
CA ALA A 35 -0.95 5.30 -4.79
C ALA A 35 0.27 4.74 -4.04
N LEU A 36 0.15 3.54 -3.45
CA LEU A 36 1.28 2.84 -2.83
C LEU A 36 2.32 2.39 -3.88
N LEU A 37 1.86 1.94 -5.05
CA LEU A 37 2.73 1.57 -6.17
C LEU A 37 3.48 2.77 -6.75
N ASP A 38 2.79 3.90 -6.90
CA ASP A 38 3.33 5.13 -7.48
C ASP A 38 4.12 6.00 -6.48
N SER A 39 4.06 5.66 -5.19
CA SER A 39 4.77 6.41 -4.16
C SER A 39 6.28 6.36 -4.40
N PRO A 40 6.97 7.51 -4.49
CA PRO A 40 8.42 7.57 -4.62
C PRO A 40 9.14 7.13 -3.34
N HIS A 41 8.40 6.87 -2.26
CA HIS A 41 8.91 6.65 -0.92
C HIS A 41 8.73 5.21 -0.41
N THR A 42 8.09 4.33 -1.18
CA THR A 42 7.89 2.91 -0.77
C THR A 42 9.12 2.03 -0.93
N GLY A 43 10.28 2.59 -1.33
CA GLY A 43 11.52 1.83 -1.55
C GLY A 43 12.07 1.12 -0.30
N ARG A 44 11.67 1.51 0.91
CA ARG A 44 12.06 0.83 2.16
C ARG A 44 10.96 -0.03 2.77
N LEU A 45 9.76 -0.04 2.20
CA LEU A 45 8.64 -0.82 2.74
C LEU A 45 8.93 -2.32 2.53
N ARG A 46 9.07 -3.05 3.64
CA ARG A 46 9.37 -4.49 3.65
C ARG A 46 8.15 -5.33 3.97
N VAL A 47 7.29 -4.82 4.83
CA VAL A 47 6.08 -5.50 5.25
C VAL A 47 4.91 -4.57 5.01
N LEU A 48 4.01 -5.03 4.16
CA LEU A 48 2.72 -4.41 3.98
C LEU A 48 1.66 -5.48 4.19
N GLN A 49 0.80 -5.26 5.18
CA GLN A 49 -0.33 -6.14 5.42
C GLN A 49 -1.62 -5.33 5.43
N PHE A 50 -2.60 -5.81 4.69
CA PHE A 50 -3.93 -5.24 4.64
C PHE A 50 -4.92 -6.36 4.32
N ARG A 51 -6.20 -6.13 4.63
CA ARG A 51 -7.25 -7.05 4.22
C ARG A 51 -7.71 -6.68 2.82
N ALA A 52 -7.29 -7.44 1.81
CA ALA A 52 -7.74 -7.29 0.43
C ALA A 52 -9.24 -7.60 0.36
N SER A 53 -10.06 -6.56 0.48
CA SER A 53 -11.52 -6.71 0.48
C SER A 53 -12.13 -6.27 -0.85
N GLU A 54 -11.43 -5.39 -1.60
CA GLU A 54 -11.98 -4.72 -2.79
C GLU A 54 -10.95 -4.47 -3.91
N LEU A 55 -9.80 -5.17 -3.91
CA LEU A 55 -8.85 -5.04 -5.01
C LEU A 55 -9.34 -5.83 -6.23
N SER A 56 -9.24 -5.21 -7.41
CA SER A 56 -9.46 -5.96 -8.64
C SER A 56 -8.30 -6.94 -8.87
N PRO A 57 -8.53 -8.10 -9.51
CA PRO A 57 -7.49 -9.10 -9.75
C PRO A 57 -6.28 -8.56 -10.54
N ALA A 58 -6.52 -7.55 -11.39
CA ALA A 58 -5.46 -6.89 -12.15
C ALA A 58 -4.56 -6.07 -11.23
N THR A 59 -5.16 -5.23 -10.38
CA THR A 59 -4.44 -4.40 -9.41
C THR A 59 -3.72 -5.27 -8.40
N GLU A 60 -4.40 -6.29 -7.86
CA GLU A 60 -3.82 -7.23 -6.89
C GLU A 60 -2.56 -7.91 -7.44
N ARG A 61 -2.59 -8.37 -8.70
CA ARG A 61 -1.42 -9.00 -9.32
C ARG A 61 -0.22 -8.06 -9.44
N VAL A 62 -0.45 -6.82 -9.86
CA VAL A 62 0.62 -5.80 -9.96
C VAL A 62 1.12 -5.44 -8.56
N PHE A 63 0.20 -5.35 -7.61
CA PHE A 63 0.49 -5.03 -6.23
C PHE A 63 1.44 -6.04 -5.58
N TRP A 64 1.08 -7.33 -5.64
CA TRP A 64 1.90 -8.41 -5.08
C TRP A 64 3.19 -8.65 -5.86
N SER A 65 3.25 -8.29 -7.14
CA SER A 65 4.51 -8.27 -7.90
C SER A 65 5.51 -7.27 -7.32
N ARG A 66 5.03 -6.11 -6.85
CA ARG A 66 5.87 -5.05 -6.27
C ARG A 66 6.18 -5.25 -4.79
N PHE A 67 5.21 -5.74 -4.03
CA PHE A 67 5.27 -5.92 -2.58
C PHE A 67 5.00 -7.40 -2.23
N PRO A 68 5.94 -8.31 -2.47
CA PRO A 68 5.73 -9.72 -2.18
C PRO A 68 5.42 -9.91 -0.69
N VAL A 69 4.38 -10.69 -0.40
CA VAL A 69 4.09 -11.13 0.97
C VAL A 69 5.32 -11.88 1.49
N PRO A 70 5.85 -11.54 2.68
CA PRO A 70 6.87 -12.36 3.30
C PRO A 70 6.31 -13.76 3.53
N SER A 71 7.03 -14.77 3.04
CA SER A 71 6.77 -16.21 3.20
C SER A 71 6.68 -16.62 4.67
#